data_AF-A0A7C7YGV2-F1
#
_entry.id   AF-A0A7C7YGV2-F1
#
_cell.length_a   1.000
_cell.length_b   1.000
_cell.length_c   1.000
_cell.angle_alpha   90.00
_cell.angle_beta   90.00
_cell.angle_gamma   90.00
#
_symmetry.space_group_name_H-M   'P 1'
#
loop_
_entity.id
_entity.type
_entity.pdbx_description
1 polymer ?
#
loop_
_entity_poly.entity_id
_entity_poly.type
_entity_poly.pdbx_seq_one_letter_code
_entity_poly.pdbx_strand_id
1 'polypeptide(L)'
;MAGLDVLKTVAQRSNSKNWALLVVLFAISVIACSDRRTEDNHSLAVHLPLDPELNVLIVSFDALRADALGLYGYTRPTSPRLDEFAQSALVFERAHTAAPVTPTSFAAAFTGQLPFRVFYGWNLIDTDTIAGVFAAANRRTFALINNTQLVAERNFQQGFQRYDVVHLPDEDVLAFC
;
A
#
# COMPACT_ATOMS: atom_id res chain seq x y z
N MET A 1 58.44 35.05 -10.21
CA MET A 1 58.40 34.79 -11.66
C MET A 1 58.50 33.28 -11.94
N ALA A 2 57.46 32.49 -11.62
CA ALA A 2 57.42 31.05 -11.91
C ALA A 2 56.02 30.39 -11.77
N GLY A 3 54.92 31.18 -11.79
CA GLY A 3 53.59 30.67 -11.43
C GLY A 3 52.47 30.92 -12.45
N LEU A 4 52.71 31.70 -13.51
CA LEU A 4 51.68 32.06 -14.49
C LEU A 4 51.78 31.30 -15.84
N ASP A 5 52.83 30.50 -16.05
CA ASP A 5 53.04 29.78 -17.33
C ASP A 5 52.41 28.38 -17.39
N VAL A 6 52.03 27.80 -16.25
CA VAL A 6 51.35 26.49 -16.22
C VAL A 6 49.89 26.62 -16.65
N LEU A 7 49.22 27.73 -16.33
CA LEU A 7 47.80 27.95 -16.63
C LEU A 7 47.53 28.32 -18.10
N LYS A 8 48.52 28.87 -18.82
CA LYS A 8 48.38 29.16 -20.25
C LYS A 8 48.56 27.93 -21.14
N THR A 9 49.26 26.91 -20.65
CA THR A 9 49.55 25.69 -21.43
C THR A 9 48.38 24.71 -21.47
N VAL A 10 47.49 24.71 -20.47
CA VAL A 10 46.28 23.86 -20.45
C VAL A 10 45.10 24.50 -21.17
N ALA A 11 45.02 25.84 -21.19
CA ALA A 11 43.90 26.58 -21.79
C ALA A 11 43.96 26.68 -23.32
N GLN A 12 45.06 26.31 -23.96
CA GLN A 12 45.27 26.46 -25.42
C GLN A 12 45.17 25.16 -26.24
N ARG A 13 44.71 24.06 -25.63
CA ARG A 13 44.54 22.76 -26.33
C ARG A 13 43.15 22.15 -26.17
N SER A 14 42.12 22.98 -26.04
CA SER A 14 40.73 22.53 -26.10
C SER A 14 40.12 22.91 -27.45
N ASN A 15 40.19 21.96 -28.37
CA ASN A 15 39.59 22.04 -29.70
C ASN A 15 38.10 22.36 -29.56
N SER A 16 37.61 23.39 -30.24
CA SER A 16 36.22 23.90 -30.23
C SER A 16 35.15 22.89 -30.68
N LYS A 17 35.54 21.64 -30.93
CA LYS A 17 34.68 20.51 -31.29
C LYS A 17 34.38 19.58 -30.10
N ASN A 18 35.08 19.72 -28.97
CA ASN A 18 34.96 18.79 -27.84
C ASN A 18 33.81 19.14 -26.89
N TRP A 19 33.36 20.39 -26.83
CA TRP A 19 32.24 20.80 -25.97
C TRP A 19 30.91 20.21 -26.44
N ALA A 20 30.70 20.11 -27.76
CA ALA A 20 29.54 19.43 -28.34
C ALA A 20 29.51 17.95 -27.95
N LEU A 21 30.68 17.29 -27.93
CA LEU A 21 30.80 15.90 -27.49
C LEU A 21 30.43 15.75 -26.00
N LEU A 22 30.87 16.68 -25.15
CA LEU A 22 30.55 16.68 -23.71
C LEU A 22 29.06 16.93 -23.45
N VAL A 23 28.42 17.83 -24.20
CA VAL A 23 26.97 18.09 -24.11
C VAL A 23 26.17 16.88 -24.57
N VAL A 24 26.58 16.23 -25.66
CA VAL A 24 25.93 15.00 -26.15
C VAL A 24 26.10 13.85 -25.15
N LEU A 25 27.29 13.66 -24.58
CA LEU A 25 27.53 12.65 -23.55
C LEU A 25 26.72 12.91 -22.27
N PHE A 26 26.57 14.18 -21.86
CA PHE A 26 25.73 14.56 -20.73
C PHE A 26 24.24 14.33 -21.02
N ALA A 27 23.76 14.68 -22.22
CA ALA A 27 22.39 14.42 -22.63
C ALA A 27 22.08 12.91 -22.69
N ILE A 28 22.99 12.10 -23.23
CA ILE A 28 22.88 10.63 -23.22
C ILE A 28 22.85 10.09 -21.80
N SER A 29 23.69 10.61 -20.89
CA SER A 29 23.66 10.24 -19.48
C SER A 29 22.34 10.58 -18.80
N VAL A 30 21.74 11.72 -19.11
CA VAL A 30 20.44 12.14 -18.54
C VAL A 30 19.31 11.27 -19.09
N ILE A 31 19.30 10.99 -20.41
CA ILE A 31 18.32 10.11 -21.05
C ILE A 31 18.44 8.68 -20.52
N ALA A 32 19.65 8.14 -20.40
CA ALA A 32 19.91 6.80 -19.85
C ALA A 32 19.67 6.68 -18.33
N CYS A 33 19.46 7.81 -17.65
CA CYS A 33 19.08 7.87 -16.24
C CYS A 33 17.56 8.06 -16.06
N SER A 34 16.89 8.75 -17.00
CA SER A 34 15.42 8.87 -16.99
C SER A 34 14.71 7.59 -17.43
N ASP A 35 15.38 6.74 -18.20
CA ASP A 35 14.78 5.53 -18.81
C ASP A 35 14.86 4.28 -17.91
N ARG A 36 15.37 4.40 -16.68
CA ARG A 36 15.56 3.28 -15.75
C ARG A 36 14.51 3.15 -14.66
N ARG A 37 13.36 3.83 -14.80
CA ARG A 37 12.31 3.85 -13.76
C ARG A 37 11.03 3.08 -14.09
N THR A 38 10.96 2.36 -15.20
CA THR A 38 9.67 1.83 -15.69
C THR A 38 9.54 0.32 -15.88
N GLU A 39 10.57 -0.52 -15.83
CA GLU A 39 10.39 -1.94 -16.23
C GLU A 39 10.96 -3.05 -15.32
N ASP A 40 11.20 -2.79 -14.03
CA ASP A 40 11.55 -3.87 -13.08
C ASP A 40 10.44 -4.17 -12.06
N ASN A 41 9.18 -3.96 -12.43
CA ASN A 41 8.07 -4.64 -11.73
C ASN A 41 8.06 -6.09 -12.21
N HIS A 42 8.94 -6.90 -11.61
CA HIS A 42 8.86 -8.35 -11.71
C HIS A 42 7.41 -8.78 -11.49
N SER A 43 6.81 -9.25 -12.58
CA SER A 43 5.51 -9.86 -12.62
C SER A 43 5.54 -11.12 -11.76
N LEU A 44 5.39 -10.95 -10.45
CA LEU A 44 4.81 -11.94 -9.54
C LEU A 44 3.29 -12.02 -9.75
N ALA A 45 2.82 -11.73 -10.97
CA ALA A 45 1.51 -12.12 -11.42
C ALA A 45 1.52 -13.63 -11.50
N VAL A 46 1.31 -14.27 -10.35
CA VAL A 46 0.81 -15.62 -10.27
C VAL A 46 -0.35 -15.65 -11.25
N HIS A 47 -0.22 -16.40 -12.34
CA HIS A 47 -1.33 -16.74 -13.24
C HIS A 47 -2.26 -17.69 -12.48
N LEU A 48 -2.82 -17.20 -11.37
CA LEU A 48 -4.04 -17.76 -10.84
C LEU A 48 -5.10 -17.50 -11.92
N PRO A 49 -5.86 -18.52 -12.34
CA PRO A 49 -7.03 -18.32 -13.19
C PRO A 49 -8.09 -17.60 -12.35
N LEU A 50 -7.86 -16.31 -12.09
CA LEU A 50 -8.83 -15.46 -11.42
C LEU A 50 -9.86 -15.13 -12.48
N ASP A 51 -11.03 -15.73 -12.31
CA ASP A 51 -12.21 -15.36 -13.06
C ASP A 51 -12.39 -13.83 -12.94
N PRO A 52 -12.44 -13.07 -14.05
CA PRO A 52 -12.71 -11.65 -14.00
C PRO A 52 -14.02 -11.32 -13.27
N GLU A 53 -14.94 -12.27 -13.13
CA GLU A 53 -16.19 -12.14 -12.37
C GLU A 53 -16.06 -12.43 -10.87
N LEU A 54 -14.88 -12.82 -10.37
CA LEU A 54 -14.69 -13.19 -8.96
C LEU A 54 -14.97 -12.04 -7.99
N ASN A 55 -15.84 -12.29 -7.01
CA ASN A 55 -16.13 -11.35 -5.95
C ASN A 55 -15.02 -11.40 -4.89
N VAL A 56 -14.57 -10.22 -4.45
CA VAL A 56 -13.57 -10.09 -3.38
C VAL A 56 -14.26 -9.62 -2.11
N LEU A 57 -14.10 -10.39 -1.04
CA LEU A 57 -14.61 -10.05 0.30
C LEU A 57 -13.43 -9.86 1.25
N ILE A 58 -13.36 -8.69 1.90
CA ILE A 58 -12.39 -8.40 2.95
C ILE A 58 -13.14 -8.35 4.27
N VAL A 59 -12.80 -9.26 5.18
CA VAL A 59 -13.30 -9.28 6.57
C VAL A 59 -12.14 -8.95 7.49
N SER A 60 -12.33 -7.98 8.37
CA SER A 60 -11.33 -7.57 9.35
C SER A 60 -11.94 -7.55 10.75
N PHE A 61 -11.10 -7.86 11.73
CA PHE A 61 -11.42 -7.79 13.15
C PHE A 61 -10.58 -6.69 13.79
N ASP A 62 -11.17 -5.92 14.72
CA ASP A 62 -10.43 -4.88 15.43
C ASP A 62 -9.69 -5.48 16.64
N ALA A 63 -8.45 -5.03 16.85
CA ALA A 63 -7.56 -5.46 17.93
C ALA A 63 -7.36 -6.99 18.07
N LEU A 64 -7.63 -7.79 17.03
CA LEU A 64 -7.47 -9.24 17.07
C LEU A 64 -5.99 -9.65 17.04
N ARG A 65 -5.57 -10.44 18.03
CA ARG A 65 -4.21 -10.99 18.10
C ARG A 65 -4.17 -12.40 17.54
N ALA A 66 -3.08 -12.74 16.84
CA ALA A 66 -2.85 -14.08 16.33
C ALA A 66 -2.77 -15.14 17.45
N ASP A 67 -2.11 -14.83 18.56
CA ASP A 67 -1.94 -15.76 19.69
C ASP A 67 -3.21 -16.02 20.50
N ALA A 68 -4.32 -15.37 20.15
CA ALA A 68 -5.65 -15.62 20.70
C ALA A 68 -6.52 -16.52 19.80
N LEU A 69 -5.96 -17.09 18.72
CA LEU A 69 -6.69 -17.92 17.76
C LEU A 69 -6.25 -19.39 17.83
N GLY A 70 -7.22 -20.30 17.76
CA GLY A 70 -6.98 -21.74 17.79
C GLY A 70 -6.11 -22.21 16.62
N LEU A 71 -6.31 -21.65 15.42
CA LEU A 71 -5.50 -21.94 14.23
C LEU A 71 -4.00 -21.58 14.38
N TYR A 72 -3.64 -20.73 15.35
CA TYR A 72 -2.24 -20.43 15.71
C TYR A 72 -1.80 -21.09 17.04
N GLY A 73 -2.56 -22.06 17.54
CA GLY A 73 -2.19 -22.88 18.70
C GLY A 73 -2.77 -22.43 20.04
N TYR A 74 -3.71 -21.46 20.06
CA TYR A 74 -4.37 -21.09 21.31
C TYR A 74 -5.28 -22.21 21.84
N THR A 75 -5.20 -22.50 23.14
CA THR A 75 -5.82 -23.71 23.72
C THR A 75 -7.31 -23.59 24.00
N ARG A 76 -7.83 -22.36 24.12
CA ARG A 76 -9.27 -22.11 24.35
C ARG A 76 -9.99 -21.98 23.00
N PRO A 77 -11.25 -22.44 22.88
CA PRO A 77 -12.02 -22.36 21.64
C PRO A 77 -12.59 -20.94 21.41
N THR A 78 -11.72 -19.95 21.22
CA THR A 78 -12.09 -18.55 20.98
C THR A 78 -12.48 -18.26 19.53
N SER A 79 -12.05 -19.10 18.59
CA SER A 79 -12.24 -18.87 17.15
C SER A 79 -12.73 -20.10 16.35
N PRO A 80 -13.63 -20.96 16.87
CA PRO A 80 -13.91 -22.27 16.28
C PRO A 80 -14.36 -22.21 14.80
N ARG A 81 -15.17 -21.21 14.41
CA ARG A 81 -15.61 -21.03 13.02
C ARG A 81 -14.47 -20.57 12.09
N LEU A 82 -13.58 -19.72 12.60
CA LEU A 82 -12.42 -19.26 11.83
C LEU A 82 -11.39 -20.39 11.71
N ASP A 83 -11.22 -21.19 12.76
CA ASP A 83 -10.36 -22.37 12.76
C ASP A 83 -10.84 -23.44 11.77
N GLU A 84 -12.15 -23.66 11.68
CA GLU A 84 -12.76 -24.53 10.67
C GLU A 84 -12.53 -24.00 9.25
N PHE A 85 -12.80 -22.72 9.01
CA PHE A 85 -12.56 -22.08 7.70
C PHE A 85 -11.10 -22.20 7.26
N ALA A 86 -10.16 -22.02 8.20
CA ALA A 86 -8.72 -22.09 7.96
C ALA A 86 -8.25 -23.44 7.41
N GLN A 87 -8.97 -24.54 7.65
CA GLN A 87 -8.63 -25.89 7.14
C GLN A 87 -8.67 -25.98 5.61
N SER A 88 -9.41 -25.08 4.96
CA SER A 88 -9.57 -25.01 3.50
C SER A 88 -8.97 -23.75 2.89
N ALA A 89 -8.28 -22.93 3.68
CA ALA A 89 -7.75 -21.64 3.26
C ALA A 89 -6.22 -21.62 3.25
N LEU A 90 -5.66 -20.65 2.53
CA LEU A 90 -4.24 -20.31 2.67
C LEU A 90 -4.05 -19.48 3.94
N VAL A 91 -3.24 -19.97 4.88
CA VAL A 91 -2.96 -19.31 6.16
C VAL A 91 -1.54 -18.74 6.16
N PHE A 92 -1.41 -17.51 6.64
CA PHE A 92 -0.12 -16.83 6.77
C PHE A 92 0.37 -16.88 8.22
N GLU A 93 1.45 -17.59 8.49
CA GLU A 93 2.08 -17.63 9.82
C GLU A 93 2.73 -16.29 10.22
N ARG A 94 3.02 -15.44 9.22
CA ARG A 94 3.76 -14.17 9.39
C ARG A 94 3.05 -13.00 8.70
N ALA A 95 1.83 -12.72 9.15
CA ALA A 95 1.08 -11.53 8.74
C ALA A 95 1.38 -10.37 9.72
N HIS A 96 1.90 -9.25 9.20
CA HIS A 96 2.25 -8.08 9.99
C HIS A 96 1.45 -6.85 9.56
N THR A 97 1.02 -6.04 10.52
CA THR A 97 0.46 -4.71 10.22
C THR A 97 1.57 -3.69 9.97
N ALA A 98 1.33 -2.75 9.06
CA ALA A 98 2.22 -1.62 8.83
C ALA A 98 2.25 -0.62 10.01
N ALA A 99 1.18 -0.57 10.82
CA ALA A 99 1.12 0.23 12.03
C ALA A 99 0.08 -0.32 13.03
N PRO A 100 0.34 -0.30 14.34
CA PRO A 100 -0.54 -0.91 15.34
C PRO A 100 -1.76 -0.06 15.73
N VAL A 101 -1.99 1.07 15.07
CA VAL A 101 -3.12 1.97 15.35
C VAL A 101 -4.17 1.80 14.25
N THR A 102 -5.44 1.56 14.62
CA THR A 102 -6.51 1.16 13.69
C THR A 102 -6.57 2.01 12.40
N PRO A 103 -6.73 3.35 12.44
CA PRO A 103 -6.83 4.13 11.21
C PRO A 103 -5.53 4.11 10.37
N THR A 104 -4.34 4.06 10.98
CA THR A 104 -3.09 3.99 10.20
C THR A 104 -2.88 2.60 9.59
N SER A 105 -3.26 1.54 10.29
CA SER A 105 -3.27 0.16 9.78
C SER A 105 -4.14 0.06 8.53
N PHE A 106 -5.37 0.57 8.60
CA PHE A 106 -6.32 0.54 7.48
C PHE A 106 -5.93 1.48 6.35
N ALA A 107 -5.35 2.65 6.65
CA ALA A 107 -4.83 3.54 5.62
C ALA A 107 -3.77 2.82 4.77
N ALA A 108 -2.90 2.03 5.39
CA ALA A 108 -1.95 1.21 4.67
C ALA A 108 -2.59 0.04 3.91
N ALA A 109 -3.50 -0.69 4.56
CA ALA A 109 -4.17 -1.85 3.95
C ALA A 109 -4.99 -1.47 2.71
N PHE A 110 -5.69 -0.34 2.75
CA PHE A 110 -6.55 0.11 1.64
C PHE A 110 -5.77 0.76 0.50
N THR A 111 -4.61 1.35 0.75
CA THR A 111 -3.84 2.08 -0.28
C THR A 111 -2.63 1.32 -0.80
N GLY A 112 -2.17 0.28 -0.09
CA GLY A 112 -0.90 -0.37 -0.35
C GLY A 112 0.33 0.50 -0.03
N GLN A 113 0.16 1.62 0.67
CA GLN A 113 1.23 2.57 1.00
C GLN A 113 1.52 2.62 2.50
N LEU A 114 2.74 3.00 2.88
CA LEU A 114 3.06 3.16 4.30
C LEU A 114 2.32 4.36 4.91
N PRO A 115 1.85 4.29 6.18
CA PRO A 115 0.98 5.30 6.76
C PRO A 115 1.53 6.73 6.70
N PHE A 116 2.85 6.90 6.86
CA PHE A 116 3.49 8.21 6.85
C PHE A 116 3.39 8.95 5.50
N ARG A 117 2.96 8.27 4.43
CA ARG A 117 2.73 8.86 3.10
C ARG A 117 1.29 9.29 2.88
N VAL A 118 0.34 8.63 3.54
CA VAL A 118 -1.08 8.70 3.19
C VAL A 118 -1.99 9.10 4.36
N PHE A 119 -1.47 9.22 5.58
CA PHE A 119 -2.27 9.50 6.76
C PHE A 119 -1.72 10.71 7.52
N TYR A 120 -2.50 11.80 7.56
CA TYR A 120 -2.13 13.05 8.22
C TYR A 120 -3.29 13.63 9.00
N GLY A 121 -3.01 14.17 10.19
CA GLY A 121 -4.03 14.86 10.98
C GLY A 121 -5.27 14.01 11.30
N TRP A 122 -5.09 12.70 11.51
CA TRP A 122 -6.18 11.72 11.74
C TRP A 122 -7.08 11.41 10.54
N ASN A 123 -6.66 11.78 9.33
CA ASN A 123 -7.41 11.55 8.10
C ASN A 123 -6.55 10.79 7.07
N LEU A 124 -7.21 9.95 6.29
CA LEU A 124 -6.64 9.43 5.05
C LEU A 124 -6.65 10.56 4.01
N ILE A 125 -5.53 10.78 3.32
CA ILE A 125 -5.52 11.76 2.21
C ILE A 125 -6.26 11.23 1.00
N ASP A 126 -6.59 12.10 0.06
CA ASP A 126 -7.10 11.68 -1.24
C ASP A 126 -6.00 10.90 -1.99
N THR A 127 -6.25 9.62 -2.24
CA THR A 127 -5.31 8.72 -2.91
C THR A 127 -6.05 7.52 -3.50
N ASP A 128 -5.41 6.81 -4.42
CA ASP A 128 -5.95 5.55 -4.91
C ASP A 128 -6.06 4.52 -3.77
N THR A 129 -7.25 3.96 -3.61
CA THR A 129 -7.54 2.84 -2.72
C THR A 129 -7.87 1.60 -3.54
N ILE A 130 -7.74 0.42 -2.93
CA ILE A 130 -8.15 -0.85 -3.55
C ILE A 130 -9.63 -0.81 -3.98
N ALA A 131 -10.49 -0.17 -3.20
CA ALA A 131 -11.90 0.05 -3.57
C ALA A 131 -12.01 0.96 -4.80
N GLY A 132 -11.23 2.05 -4.86
CA GLY A 132 -11.15 2.94 -6.02
C GLY A 132 -10.71 2.21 -7.29
N VAL A 133 -9.72 1.32 -7.18
CA VAL A 133 -9.27 0.46 -8.29
C VAL A 133 -10.39 -0.45 -8.78
N PHE A 134 -11.13 -1.10 -7.88
CA PHE A 134 -12.29 -1.92 -8.25
C PHE A 134 -13.41 -1.09 -8.89
N ALA A 135 -13.71 0.09 -8.35
CA ALA A 135 -14.73 0.97 -8.89
C ALA A 135 -14.37 1.47 -10.30
N ALA A 136 -13.11 1.83 -10.54
CA ALA A 136 -12.61 2.22 -11.86
C ALA A 136 -12.69 1.08 -12.88
N ALA A 137 -12.63 -0.18 -12.41
CA ALA A 137 -12.87 -1.38 -13.21
C ALA A 137 -14.37 -1.74 -13.35
N ASN A 138 -15.29 -0.81 -13.07
CA ASN A 138 -16.76 -1.01 -13.10
C ASN A 138 -17.27 -2.12 -12.17
N ARG A 139 -16.54 -2.43 -11.09
CA ARG A 139 -16.99 -3.38 -10.06
C ARG A 139 -17.82 -2.65 -9.01
N ARG A 140 -18.79 -3.37 -8.45
CA ARG A 140 -19.55 -2.92 -7.27
C ARG A 140 -18.68 -3.08 -6.03
N THR A 141 -18.67 -2.05 -5.21
CA THR A 141 -17.87 -1.88 -4.01
C THR A 141 -18.78 -1.37 -2.91
N PHE A 142 -18.72 -2.06 -1.78
CA PHE A 142 -19.57 -1.81 -0.64
C PHE A 142 -18.78 -2.07 0.64
N ALA A 143 -18.98 -1.22 1.64
CA ALA A 143 -18.40 -1.39 2.96
C ALA A 143 -19.48 -1.31 4.05
N LEU A 144 -19.36 -2.21 5.03
CA LEU A 144 -20.06 -2.16 6.31
C LEU A 144 -19.03 -2.04 7.42
N ILE A 145 -19.12 -0.97 8.19
CA ILE A 145 -18.09 -0.57 9.16
C ILE A 145 -18.73 -0.45 10.53
N ASN A 146 -18.22 -1.16 11.53
CA ASN A 146 -18.61 -0.93 12.94
C ASN A 146 -17.58 -0.08 13.71
N ASN A 147 -16.49 0.31 13.05
CA ASN A 147 -15.37 0.98 13.68
C ASN A 147 -15.45 2.50 13.48
N THR A 148 -15.57 3.24 14.59
CA THR A 148 -15.68 4.71 14.58
C THR A 148 -14.42 5.43 14.10
N GLN A 149 -13.29 4.73 13.96
CA GLN A 149 -12.06 5.31 13.43
C GLN A 149 -11.98 5.27 11.89
N LEU A 150 -12.84 4.47 11.24
CA LEU A 150 -12.85 4.25 9.79
C LEU A 150 -14.08 4.91 9.15
N VAL A 151 -14.46 6.08 9.63
CA VAL A 151 -15.67 6.78 9.19
C VAL A 151 -15.39 7.66 7.97
N ALA A 152 -16.46 8.08 7.28
CA ALA A 152 -16.35 8.90 6.07
C ALA A 152 -15.78 10.29 6.37
N GLU A 153 -16.01 10.81 7.57
CA GLU A 153 -15.43 12.07 8.07
C GLU A 153 -13.91 12.03 8.17
N ARG A 154 -13.33 10.82 8.21
CA ARG A 154 -11.87 10.58 8.17
C ARG A 154 -11.36 10.14 6.81
N ASN A 155 -12.21 10.26 5.80
CA ASN A 155 -11.93 9.99 4.39
C ASN A 155 -11.66 8.51 4.04
N PHE A 156 -12.20 7.55 4.79
CA PHE A 156 -12.01 6.12 4.50
C PHE A 156 -12.98 5.54 3.46
N GLN A 157 -14.03 6.29 3.10
CA GLN A 157 -15.06 5.91 2.12
C GLN A 157 -14.58 5.93 0.66
N GLN A 158 -13.37 6.42 0.40
CA GLN A 158 -12.82 6.60 -0.94
C GLN A 158 -12.92 5.32 -1.79
N GLY A 159 -13.59 5.44 -2.95
CA GLY A 159 -13.76 4.36 -3.91
C GLY A 159 -14.94 3.43 -3.64
N PHE A 160 -15.64 3.53 -2.51
CA PHE A 160 -16.85 2.75 -2.25
C PHE A 160 -18.10 3.43 -2.82
N GLN A 161 -18.94 2.71 -3.57
CA GLN A 161 -20.23 3.27 -4.01
C GLN A 161 -21.28 3.30 -2.90
N ARG A 162 -21.14 2.45 -1.88
CA ARG A 162 -21.95 2.49 -0.66
C ARG A 162 -21.07 2.22 0.55
N TYR A 163 -21.20 3.04 1.58
CA TYR A 163 -20.35 3.03 2.78
C TYR A 163 -21.21 3.25 4.02
N ASP A 164 -21.50 2.16 4.71
CA ASP A 164 -22.45 2.17 5.82
C ASP A 164 -21.71 1.98 7.14
N VAL A 165 -21.86 2.94 8.06
CA VAL A 165 -21.33 2.84 9.42
C VAL A 165 -22.43 2.33 10.35
N VAL A 166 -22.31 1.07 10.76
CA VAL A 166 -23.27 0.40 11.64
C VAL A 166 -22.94 0.76 13.08
N HIS A 167 -23.89 1.38 13.77
CA HIS A 167 -23.84 1.58 15.21
C HIS A 167 -24.51 0.36 15.85
N LEU A 168 -23.73 -0.46 16.56
CA LEU A 168 -24.32 -1.49 17.40
C LEU A 168 -24.97 -0.80 18.61
N PRO A 169 -26.22 -1.11 18.97
CA PRO A 169 -26.81 -0.63 20.21
C PRO A 169 -25.99 -1.13 21.40
N ASP A 170 -25.88 -0.32 22.46
CA ASP A 170 -24.99 -0.56 23.62
C ASP A 170 -25.19 -1.93 24.31
N GLU A 171 -26.35 -2.56 24.11
CA GLU A 171 -26.76 -3.83 24.70
C GLU A 171 -26.12 -5.08 24.06
N ASP A 172 -25.60 -5.00 22.83
CA ASP A 172 -24.98 -6.13 22.12
C ASP A 172 -23.45 -6.24 22.31
N VAL A 173 -22.82 -5.23 22.92
CA VAL A 173 -21.35 -5.16 23.08
C VAL A 173 -20.84 -6.10 24.20
N LEU A 174 -21.71 -6.55 25.10
CA LEU A 174 -21.32 -7.35 26.27
C LEU A 174 -21.23 -8.87 26.02
N ALA A 175 -21.45 -9.36 24.79
CA ALA A 175 -21.46 -10.80 24.51
C ALA A 175 -20.11 -11.40 24.06
N PHE A 176 -19.05 -10.60 23.89
CA PHE A 176 -17.78 -11.08 23.29
C PHE A 176 -16.48 -10.67 24.00
N CYS A 177 -16.52 -10.36 25.30
CA CYS A 177 -15.33 -10.23 26.14
C CYS A 177 -15.22 -11.37 27.16
#